data_AF-A0A2V9ARD7-F1
#
_entry.id   AF-A0A2V9ARD7-F1
#
_cell.length_a   1.000
_cell.length_b   1.000
_cell.length_c   1.000
_cell.angle_alpha   90.00
_cell.angle_beta   90.00
_cell.angle_gamma   90.00
#
_symmetry.space_group_name_H-M   'P 1'
#
loop_
_entity.id
_entity.type
_entity.pdbx_description
1 polymer ?
#
loop_
_entity_poly.entity_id
_entity_poly.type
_entity_poly.pdbx_seq_one_letter_code
_entity_poly.pdbx_strand_id
1 'polypeptide(L)'
;MPFRTAAGRVFGPGVFDMKAGIVQALFALDAIQECGVALTKKLVFLWTSDEEIGSESSRRLLETEAKRSDAVFVLEPALSPKGLLKTARKGVGEAEIIVRGRASHAGLAPERG
;
A
#
# COMPACT_ATOMS: atom_id res chain seq x y z
N MET A 1 16.04 2.47 11.63
CA MET A 1 15.55 1.72 12.80
C MET A 1 15.69 0.23 12.52
N PRO A 2 16.35 -0.56 13.39
CA PRO A 2 16.46 -2.01 13.20
C PRO A 2 15.17 -2.74 13.59
N PHE A 3 15.03 -3.98 13.10
CA PHE A 3 14.02 -4.90 13.61
C PHE A 3 14.26 -5.20 15.09
N ARG A 4 13.22 -5.16 15.91
CA ARG A 4 13.28 -5.59 17.31
C ARG A 4 11.92 -6.07 17.81
N THR A 5 11.94 -6.94 18.81
CA THR A 5 10.74 -7.37 19.55
C THR A 5 10.84 -6.88 21.00
N ALA A 6 9.77 -6.32 21.54
CA ALA A 6 9.71 -5.89 22.94
C ALA A 6 8.27 -5.75 23.41
N ALA A 7 7.98 -6.13 24.67
CA ALA A 7 6.67 -5.99 25.31
C ALA A 7 5.50 -6.51 24.44
N GLY A 8 5.68 -7.70 23.82
CA GLY A 8 4.68 -8.33 22.97
C GLY A 8 4.45 -7.62 21.62
N ARG A 9 5.33 -6.69 21.22
CA ARG A 9 5.25 -5.98 19.94
C ARG A 9 6.49 -6.18 19.09
N VAL A 10 6.30 -6.11 17.79
CA VAL A 10 7.36 -6.09 16.78
C VAL A 10 7.52 -4.66 16.28
N PHE A 11 8.76 -4.20 16.17
CA PHE A 11 9.11 -2.87 15.67
C PHE A 11 10.11 -2.99 14.53
N GLY A 12 9.95 -2.15 13.52
CA GLY A 12 10.87 -2.09 12.38
C GLY A 12 10.19 -1.46 11.16
N PRO A 13 10.97 -1.09 10.13
CA PRO A 13 10.41 -0.51 8.90
C PRO A 13 9.51 -1.51 8.17
N GLY A 14 8.26 -1.09 8.00
CA GLY A 14 7.21 -1.83 7.32
C GLY A 14 6.67 -3.06 8.05
N VAL A 15 6.99 -3.25 9.33
CA VAL A 15 6.46 -4.40 10.10
C VAL A 15 4.94 -4.37 10.20
N PHE A 16 4.35 -3.18 10.26
CA PHE A 16 2.91 -3.00 10.25
C PHE A 16 2.43 -2.89 8.80
N ASP A 17 2.97 -1.92 8.06
CA ASP A 17 2.57 -1.58 6.69
C ASP A 17 3.66 -1.99 5.66
N MET A 18 3.49 -3.05 4.88
CA MET A 18 2.47 -4.11 5.02
C MET A 18 3.08 -5.51 5.24
N LYS A 19 4.33 -5.61 5.71
CA LYS A 19 5.04 -6.91 5.82
C LYS A 19 4.33 -7.90 6.74
N ALA A 20 3.66 -7.43 7.80
CA ALA A 20 2.83 -8.32 8.63
C ALA A 20 1.73 -9.01 7.82
N GLY A 21 1.06 -8.28 6.92
CA GLY A 21 0.03 -8.84 6.05
C GLY A 21 0.58 -9.92 5.11
N ILE A 22 1.77 -9.70 4.55
CA ILE A 22 2.46 -10.70 3.71
C ILE A 22 2.75 -11.97 4.51
N VAL A 23 3.30 -11.83 5.72
CA VAL A 23 3.57 -12.97 6.60
C VAL A 23 2.28 -13.71 6.95
N GLN A 24 1.22 -12.99 7.31
CA GLN A 24 -0.10 -13.59 7.59
C GLN A 24 -0.63 -14.41 6.41
N ALA A 25 -0.45 -13.91 5.18
CA ALA A 25 -0.86 -14.63 3.96
C ALA A 25 -0.12 -15.96 3.77
N LEU A 26 1.20 -15.95 3.99
CA LEU A 26 2.03 -17.15 3.87
C LEU A 26 1.64 -18.19 4.93
N PHE A 27 1.50 -17.76 6.19
CA PHE A 27 1.07 -18.66 7.27
C PHE A 27 -0.36 -19.18 7.09
N ALA A 28 -1.26 -18.41 6.47
CA ALA A 28 -2.59 -18.89 6.14
C ALA A 28 -2.54 -20.00 5.07
N LEU A 29 -1.65 -19.88 4.07
CA LEU A 29 -1.43 -20.94 3.09
C LEU A 29 -0.84 -22.20 3.74
N ASP A 30 0.17 -22.03 4.60
CA ASP A 30 0.78 -23.14 5.34
C ASP A 30 -0.28 -23.87 6.18
N ALA A 31 -1.11 -23.13 6.92
CA ALA A 31 -2.19 -23.70 7.73
C ALA A 31 -3.21 -24.47 6.88
N ILE A 32 -3.56 -23.99 5.69
CA ILE A 32 -4.47 -24.70 4.76
C ILE A 32 -3.85 -26.03 4.32
N GLN A 33 -2.54 -26.03 4.02
CA GLN A 33 -1.82 -27.24 3.62
C GLN A 33 -1.70 -28.24 4.77
N GLU A 34 -1.35 -27.78 5.97
CA GLU A 34 -1.26 -28.63 7.17
C GLU A 34 -2.60 -29.24 7.57
N CYS A 35 -3.70 -28.49 7.41
CA CYS A 35 -5.05 -29.00 7.66
C CYS A 35 -5.55 -29.97 6.57
N GLY A 36 -4.81 -30.14 5.47
CA GLY A 36 -5.23 -30.98 4.34
C GLY A 36 -6.48 -30.47 3.63
N VAL A 37 -6.77 -29.16 3.70
CA VAL A 37 -7.96 -28.58 3.09
C VAL A 37 -7.75 -28.44 1.59
N ALA A 38 -8.57 -29.15 0.81
CA ALA A 38 -8.57 -29.03 -0.64
C ALA A 38 -9.16 -27.67 -1.06
N LEU A 39 -8.35 -26.87 -1.78
CA LEU A 39 -8.79 -25.61 -2.34
C LEU A 39 -9.64 -25.85 -3.61
N THR A 40 -10.83 -25.27 -3.64
CA THR A 40 -11.73 -25.31 -4.82
C THR A 40 -11.50 -24.15 -5.79
N LYS A 41 -10.63 -23.21 -5.42
CA LYS A 41 -10.29 -22.01 -6.17
C LYS A 41 -8.78 -21.82 -6.20
N LYS A 42 -8.29 -21.17 -7.26
CA LYS A 42 -6.89 -20.78 -7.37
C LYS A 42 -6.61 -19.61 -6.43
N LEU A 43 -5.56 -19.72 -5.60
CA LEU A 43 -5.00 -18.60 -4.87
C LEU A 43 -3.89 -17.95 -5.69
N VAL A 44 -3.87 -16.62 -5.72
CA VAL A 44 -2.84 -15.83 -6.40
C VAL A 44 -2.31 -14.79 -5.43
N PHE A 45 -1.01 -14.80 -5.20
CA PHE A 45 -0.31 -13.73 -4.48
C PHE A 45 0.34 -12.81 -5.49
N LEU A 46 0.04 -11.52 -5.39
CA LEU A 46 0.66 -10.46 -6.18
C LEU A 46 1.25 -9.43 -5.20
N TRP A 47 2.57 -9.37 -5.14
CA TRP A 47 3.29 -8.40 -4.31
C TRP A 47 3.85 -7.29 -5.20
N THR A 48 3.55 -6.05 -4.85
CA THR A 48 3.99 -4.85 -5.56
C THR A 48 4.99 -4.07 -4.71
N SER A 49 5.77 -3.19 -5.33
CA SER A 49 6.85 -2.43 -4.67
C SER A 49 6.63 -0.93 -4.69
N ASP A 50 5.54 -0.47 -5.30
CA ASP A 50 5.27 0.92 -5.63
C ASP A 50 3.95 1.44 -5.03
N GLU A 51 3.35 0.71 -4.09
CA GLU A 51 2.09 1.11 -3.43
C GLU A 51 2.20 2.50 -2.82
N GLU A 52 3.27 2.72 -2.04
CA GLU A 52 3.58 3.95 -1.31
C GLU A 52 3.80 5.18 -2.22
N ILE A 53 3.96 4.95 -3.53
CA ILE A 53 4.12 6.00 -4.55
C ILE A 53 2.96 6.02 -5.56
N GLY A 54 1.82 5.40 -5.22
CA GLY A 54 0.59 5.47 -6.02
C GLY A 54 0.36 4.30 -6.98
N SER A 55 1.20 3.26 -6.92
CA SER A 55 1.07 2.03 -7.71
C SER A 55 1.11 2.23 -9.24
N GLU A 56 1.79 3.25 -9.76
CA GLU A 56 1.76 3.56 -11.19
C GLU A 56 2.26 2.40 -12.07
N SER A 57 3.36 1.75 -11.66
CA SER A 57 3.97 0.66 -12.42
C SER A 57 3.21 -0.65 -12.28
N SER A 58 2.62 -0.91 -11.10
CA SER A 58 1.90 -2.15 -10.82
C SER A 58 0.41 -2.11 -11.15
N ARG A 59 -0.20 -0.93 -11.35
CA ARG A 59 -1.64 -0.77 -11.59
C ARG A 59 -2.17 -1.69 -12.67
N ARG A 60 -1.50 -1.75 -13.82
CA ARG A 60 -1.94 -2.61 -14.93
C ARG A 60 -1.97 -4.09 -14.54
N LEU A 61 -1.00 -4.56 -13.76
CA LEU A 61 -0.93 -5.94 -13.29
C LEU A 61 -2.03 -6.21 -12.27
N LEU A 62 -2.22 -5.30 -11.31
CA LEU A 62 -3.28 -5.37 -10.31
C LEU A 62 -4.66 -5.47 -10.97
N GLU A 63 -4.98 -4.58 -11.90
CA GLU A 63 -6.28 -4.58 -12.60
C GLU A 63 -6.47 -5.83 -13.46
N THR A 64 -5.41 -6.32 -14.10
CA THR A 64 -5.47 -7.53 -14.94
C THR A 64 -5.76 -8.76 -14.09
N GLU A 65 -5.08 -8.92 -12.96
CA GLU A 65 -5.30 -10.08 -12.09
C GLU A 65 -6.61 -9.98 -11.30
N ALA A 66 -7.02 -8.77 -10.91
CA ALA A 66 -8.32 -8.54 -10.28
C ALA A 66 -9.47 -8.98 -11.19
N LYS A 67 -9.43 -8.66 -12.49
CA LYS A 67 -10.44 -9.10 -13.47
C LYS A 67 -10.50 -10.62 -13.67
N ARG A 68 -9.46 -11.35 -13.29
CA ARG A 68 -9.36 -12.82 -13.38
C ARG A 68 -9.74 -13.52 -12.07
N SER A 69 -10.02 -12.76 -11.01
CA SER A 69 -10.23 -13.26 -9.66
C SER A 69 -11.67 -13.02 -9.23
N ASP A 70 -12.28 -14.02 -8.57
CA ASP A 70 -13.64 -13.89 -8.02
C ASP A 70 -13.68 -12.89 -6.84
N ALA A 71 -12.58 -12.75 -6.11
CA ALA A 71 -12.40 -11.83 -5.00
C ALA A 71 -10.93 -11.41 -4.87
N VAL A 72 -10.71 -10.21 -4.33
CA VAL A 72 -9.37 -9.66 -4.06
C VAL A 72 -9.31 -9.21 -2.61
N PHE A 73 -8.27 -9.63 -1.89
CA PHE A 73 -7.99 -9.21 -0.52
C PHE A 73 -6.71 -8.38 -0.51
N VAL A 74 -6.81 -7.17 0.04
CA VAL A 74 -5.67 -6.29 0.29
C VAL A 74 -5.27 -6.46 1.75
N LEU A 75 -4.11 -7.06 2.01
CA LEU A 75 -3.66 -7.46 3.35
C LEU A 75 -2.98 -6.32 4.12
N GLU A 76 -3.50 -5.11 3.92
CA GLU A 76 -3.09 -3.93 4.67
C GLU A 76 -3.52 -4.03 6.14
N PRO A 77 -2.90 -3.26 7.05
CA PRO A 77 -3.36 -3.21 8.42
C PRO A 77 -4.84 -2.88 8.57
N ALA A 78 -5.45 -3.62 9.48
CA ALA A 78 -6.87 -3.51 9.79
C ALA A 78 -7.27 -2.10 10.25
N LEU A 79 -8.54 -1.76 10.06
CA LEU A 79 -9.09 -0.51 10.55
C LEU A 79 -9.24 -0.56 12.07
N SER A 80 -8.56 0.35 12.76
CA SER A 80 -8.57 0.49 14.23
C SER A 80 -7.95 -0.70 14.99
N PRO A 81 -7.65 -0.53 16.29
CA PRO A 81 -7.17 -1.64 17.14
C PRO A 81 -8.15 -2.81 17.29
N LYS A 82 -9.43 -2.63 16.89
CA LYS A 82 -10.45 -3.68 16.93
C LYS A 82 -10.39 -4.65 15.74
N GLY A 83 -9.48 -4.42 14.78
CA GLY A 83 -9.31 -5.33 13.64
C GLY A 83 -10.45 -5.25 12.61
N LEU A 84 -11.07 -4.09 12.44
CA LEU A 84 -12.22 -3.95 11.56
C LEU A 84 -11.80 -4.04 10.08
N LEU A 85 -12.67 -4.63 9.25
CA LEU A 85 -12.48 -4.67 7.81
C LEU A 85 -12.70 -3.28 7.22
N LYS A 86 -11.78 -2.86 6.35
CA LYS A 86 -11.90 -1.63 5.58
C LYS A 86 -12.58 -1.94 4.25
N THR A 87 -13.79 -1.43 4.05
CA THR A 87 -14.59 -1.69 2.83
C THR A 87 -14.59 -0.53 1.84
N ALA A 88 -14.18 0.67 2.28
CA ALA A 88 -14.07 1.85 1.43
C ALA A 88 -12.94 2.78 1.90
N ARG A 89 -12.39 3.55 0.97
CA ARG A 89 -11.50 4.68 1.24
C ARG A 89 -11.92 5.87 0.40
N LYS A 90 -11.66 7.08 0.91
CA LYS A 90 -11.77 8.31 0.14
C LYS A 90 -10.68 8.30 -0.94
N GLY A 91 -11.01 8.73 -2.14
CA GLY A 91 -9.99 9.02 -3.16
C GLY A 91 -9.09 10.18 -2.74
N VAL A 92 -7.86 10.16 -3.22
CA VAL A 92 -6.91 11.27 -3.13
C VAL A 92 -6.67 11.84 -4.52
N GLY A 93 -6.26 13.10 -4.59
CA GLY A 93 -5.90 13.77 -5.82
C GLY A 93 -4.78 14.76 -5.54
N GLU A 94 -3.87 14.89 -6.50
CA GLU A 94 -2.74 15.80 -6.44
C GLU A 94 -2.92 16.88 -7.49
N ALA A 95 -2.52 18.10 -7.16
CA ALA A 95 -2.56 19.24 -8.09
C ALA A 95 -1.22 19.98 -8.01
N GLU A 96 -0.67 20.30 -9.18
CA GLU A 96 0.55 21.10 -9.30
C GLU A 96 0.18 22.52 -9.72
N ILE A 97 0.67 23.52 -8.97
CA ILE A 97 0.52 24.93 -9.33
C ILE A 97 1.89 25.48 -9.73
N ILE A 98 2.02 25.79 -11.02
CA ILE A 98 3.24 26.39 -11.57
C ILE A 98 3.01 27.89 -11.71
N VAL A 99 3.69 28.69 -10.88
CA VAL A 99 3.66 30.15 -10.95
C VAL A 99 4.83 30.65 -11.79
N ARG A 100 4.54 31.42 -12.84
CA ARG A 100 5.54 32.07 -13.68
C ARG A 100 5.46 33.58 -13.46
N GLY A 101 6.49 34.15 -12.85
CA GLY A 101 6.66 35.61 -12.74
C GLY A 101 7.54 36.16 -13.85
N ARG A 102 7.78 37.47 -13.83
CA ARG A 102 8.81 38.11 -14.65
C ARG A 102 9.97 38.51 -13.74
N ALA A 103 11.20 38.18 -14.13
CA ALA A 103 12.36 38.55 -13.35
C ALA A 103 12.55 40.08 -13.39
N SER A 104 12.75 40.70 -12.22
CA SER A 104 13.14 42.11 -12.13
C SER A 104 14.15 42.34 -11.00
N HIS A 105 14.95 43.39 -11.15
CA HIS A 105 15.96 43.75 -10.17
C HIS A 105 15.30 44.44 -8.96
N ALA A 106 15.39 43.81 -7.78
CA ALA A 106 14.70 44.23 -6.57
C ALA A 106 15.00 45.69 -6.14
N GLY A 107 16.23 46.17 -6.36
CA GLY A 107 16.63 47.53 -6.01
C GLY A 107 16.45 48.60 -7.09
N LEU A 108 16.07 48.23 -8.32
CA LEU A 108 16.00 49.19 -9.44
C LEU A 108 14.56 49.42 -9.93
N ALA A 109 13.77 48.35 -10.07
CA ALA A 109 12.41 48.43 -10.61
C ALA A 109 11.56 47.20 -10.22
N PRO A 110 11.33 46.95 -8.92
CA PRO A 110 10.59 45.79 -8.46
C PRO A 110 9.18 45.66 -9.07
N GLU A 111 8.56 46.78 -9.48
CA GLU A 111 7.26 46.84 -10.15
C GLU A 111 7.26 46.31 -11.60
N ARG A 112 8.43 46.04 -12.18
CA ARG A 112 8.57 45.53 -13.56
C ARG A 112 8.62 44.00 -13.66
N GLY A 113 8.61 43.31 -12.53
CA GLY A 113 8.57 41.84 -12.43
C GLY A 113 7.15 41.29 -12.34
#